data_AF-A0A927HC55-F1
#
_entry.id   AF-A0A927HC55-F1
#
_cell.length_a   1.000
_cell.length_b   1.000
_cell.length_c   1.000
_cell.angle_alpha   90.00
_cell.angle_beta   90.00
_cell.angle_gamma   90.00
#
_symmetry.space_group_name_H-M   'P 1'
#
loop_
_entity.id
_entity.type
_entity.pdbx_description
1 polymer ?
#
loop_
_entity_poly.entity_id
_entity_poly.type
_entity_poly.pdbx_seq_one_letter_code
_entity_poly.pdbx_strand_id
1 'polypeptide(L)' 'MSRRDHDRVRFGFEEILEGLSPGTTVTIVTFSGDVIGPAQFVSFDEKTGIVTLREAGTATPGDGTVILLLASRIESIQFP' A
#
# COMPACT_ATOMS: atom_id res chain seq x y z
N MET A 1 -30.61 -17.76 15.97
CA MET A 1 -30.63 -17.02 14.69
C MET A 1 -29.28 -16.35 14.51
N SER A 2 -28.77 -16.46 13.28
CA SER A 2 -27.40 -16.24 12.84
C SER A 2 -26.88 -14.81 13.04
N ARG A 3 -25.73 -14.65 13.68
CA ARG A 3 -24.74 -13.62 13.34
C ARG A 3 -23.44 -14.37 13.12
N ARG A 4 -23.23 -14.80 11.87
CA ARG A 4 -21.92 -15.19 11.38
C ARG A 4 -21.07 -13.92 11.45
N ASP A 5 -20.20 -13.86 12.45
CA ASP A 5 -18.99 -13.07 12.39
C ASP A 5 -18.33 -13.38 11.05
N HIS A 6 -18.33 -12.38 10.17
CA HIS A 6 -17.67 -12.44 8.89
C HIS A 6 -16.19 -12.33 9.19
N ASP A 7 -15.59 -13.47 9.54
CA ASP A 7 -14.15 -13.67 9.55
C ASP A 7 -13.66 -13.43 8.11
N ARG A 8 -13.46 -12.15 7.75
CA ARG A 8 -12.70 -11.77 6.56
C ARG A 8 -11.30 -12.23 6.88
N VAL A 9 -10.94 -13.42 6.43
CA VAL A 9 -9.57 -13.89 6.57
C VAL A 9 -8.69 -12.92 5.80
N ARG A 10 -7.96 -12.07 6.54
CA ARG A 10 -7.03 -11.08 5.98
C ARG A 10 -5.79 -11.82 5.50
N PHE A 11 -5.84 -12.30 4.27
CA PHE A 11 -4.69 -12.93 3.64
C PHE A 11 -3.97 -11.88 2.78
N GLY A 12 -3.02 -11.15 3.37
CA GLY A 12 -2.17 -10.23 2.62
C GLY A 12 -1.52 -9.13 3.46
N PHE A 13 -0.96 -8.14 2.76
CA PHE A 13 -0.34 -6.94 3.35
C PHE A 13 -1.36 -5.90 3.83
N GLU A 14 -2.65 -6.18 3.71
CA GLU A 14 -3.76 -5.26 4.00
C GLU A 14 -3.73 -4.76 5.45
N GLU A 15 -3.46 -5.65 6.40
CA GLU A 15 -3.40 -5.31 7.83
C GLU A 15 -2.21 -4.41 8.18
N ILE A 16 -1.08 -4.60 7.49
CA ILE A 16 0.10 -3.72 7.61
C ILE A 16 -0.22 -2.34 7.02
N LEU A 17 -0.89 -2.29 5.89
CA LEU A 17 -1.25 -1.05 5.18
C LEU A 17 -2.31 -0.23 5.92
N GLU A 18 -3.27 -0.87 6.59
CA GLU A 18 -4.24 -0.19 7.44
C GLU A 18 -3.60 0.51 8.64
N GLY A 19 -2.52 -0.07 9.18
CA GLY A 19 -1.76 0.51 10.29
C GLY A 19 -0.73 1.57 9.87
N LEU A 20 -0.50 1.74 8.56
CA LEU A 20 0.56 2.60 8.07
C LEU A 20 0.12 4.07 8.08
N SER A 21 0.98 4.94 8.62
CA SER A 21 0.71 6.38 8.63
C SER A 21 0.95 7.00 7.25
N PRO A 22 0.04 7.85 6.74
CA PRO A 22 0.31 8.65 5.54
C PRO A 22 1.61 9.45 5.67
N GLY A 23 2.42 9.45 4.61
CA GLY A 23 3.75 10.05 4.56
C GLY A 23 4.89 9.09 4.87
N THR A 24 4.62 7.88 5.40
CA THR A 24 5.66 6.87 5.62
C THR A 24 6.33 6.50 4.30
N THR A 25 7.66 6.56 4.26
CA THR A 25 8.43 6.08 3.11
C THR A 25 8.46 4.57 3.10
N VAL A 26 8.02 3.98 1.99
CA VAL A 26 7.98 2.54 1.76
C VAL A 26 8.80 2.16 0.52
N THR A 27 9.33 0.95 0.56
CA THR A 27 9.80 0.21 -0.62
C THR A 27 8.97 -1.06 -0.73
N ILE A 28 8.35 -1.28 -1.88
CA ILE A 28 7.48 -2.43 -2.15
C ILE A 28 8.10 -3.29 -3.24
N VAL A 29 8.09 -4.60 -3.04
CA VAL A 29 8.34 -5.58 -4.10
C VAL A 29 7.00 -6.23 -4.45
N THR A 30 6.65 -6.25 -5.74
CA THR A 30 5.45 -6.92 -6.23
C THR A 30 5.71 -8.40 -6.48
N PHE A 31 4.65 -9.21 -6.60
CA PHE A 31 4.75 -10.63 -6.97
C PHE A 31 5.40 -10.89 -8.33
N SER A 32 5.50 -9.88 -9.20
CA SER A 32 6.22 -9.94 -10.48
C SER A 32 7.73 -9.69 -10.33
N GLY A 33 8.18 -9.32 -9.13
CA GLY A 33 9.57 -8.93 -8.84
C GLY A 33 9.87 -7.45 -9.09
N ASP A 34 8.87 -6.63 -9.44
CA ASP A 34 9.07 -5.19 -9.65
C ASP A 34 9.24 -4.47 -8.32
N VAL A 35 10.14 -3.48 -8.29
CA VAL A 35 10.41 -2.66 -7.10
C VAL A 35 9.78 -1.29 -7.28
N ILE A 36 8.96 -0.89 -6.31
CA ILE A 36 8.32 0.43 -6.23
C ILE A 36 8.88 1.15 -5.00
N GLY A 37 9.62 2.23 -5.22
CA GLY A 37 10.07 3.14 -4.16
C GLY A 37 11.55 3.51 -4.25
N PRO A 38 12.02 4.40 -3.35
CA PRO A 38 11.29 4.91 -2.18
C PRO A 38 10.09 5.78 -2.56
N ALA A 39 8.92 5.44 -2.02
CA ALA A 39 7.67 6.17 -2.26
C ALA A 39 6.97 6.49 -0.93
N GLN A 40 6.25 7.59 -0.87
CA GLN A 40 5.42 7.93 0.28
C GLN A 40 4.09 7.21 0.21
N PHE A 41 3.75 6.49 1.27
CA PHE A 41 2.40 5.96 1.46
C PHE A 41 1.41 7.12 1.61
N VAL A 42 0.33 7.10 0.84
CA VAL A 42 -0.72 8.14 0.90
C VAL A 42 -1.95 7.58 1.61
N SER A 43 -2.47 6.45 1.13
CA SER A 43 -3.68 5.83 1.69
C SER A 43 -3.84 4.39 1.23
N PHE A 44 -4.60 3.62 2.01
CA PHE A 44 -5.10 2.30 1.64
C PHE A 44 -6.63 2.29 1.70
N ASP A 45 -7.28 1.78 0.66
CA ASP A 45 -8.72 1.55 0.63
C ASP A 45 -9.02 0.06 0.83
N GLU A 46 -9.48 -0.30 2.03
CA GLU A 46 -9.81 -1.67 2.43
C GLU A 46 -10.97 -2.31 1.64
N LYS A 47 -11.79 -1.51 0.94
CA LYS A 47 -12.91 -2.00 0.13
C LYS A 47 -12.44 -2.43 -1.26
N THR A 48 -11.51 -1.69 -1.83
CA THR A 48 -10.98 -1.96 -3.18
C THR A 48 -9.64 -2.70 -3.16
N GLY A 49 -8.96 -2.72 -2.01
CA GLY A 49 -7.61 -3.25 -1.84
C GLY A 49 -6.53 -2.37 -2.48
N ILE A 50 -6.84 -1.11 -2.82
CA ILE A 50 -5.93 -0.22 -3.54
C ILE A 50 -5.05 0.55 -2.54
N VAL A 51 -3.74 0.49 -2.77
CA VAL A 51 -2.72 1.30 -2.13
C VAL A 51 -2.38 2.46 -3.05
N THR A 52 -2.42 3.66 -2.51
CA THR A 52 -1.97 4.88 -3.19
C THR A 52 -0.62 5.28 -2.62
N LEU A 53 0.37 5.38 -3.51
CA LEU A 53 1.71 5.87 -3.19
C LEU A 53 2.02 7.10 -4.02
N ARG A 54 3.00 7.87 -3.55
CA ARG A 54 3.58 8.99 -4.28
C ARG A 54 5.08 8.82 -4.34
N GLU A 55 5.66 8.74 -5.54
CA GLU A 55 7.11 8.74 -5.67
C GLU A 55 7.69 10.07 -5.18
N ALA A 56 8.84 10.00 -4.52
CA ALA A 56 9.61 11.19 -4.19
C ALA A 56 10.23 11.78 -5.48
N GLY A 57 9.46 12.59 -6.19
CA GLY A 57 9.94 13.40 -7.31
C GLY A 57 10.81 14.56 -6.82
N THR A 58 11.86 14.87 -7.58
CA THR A 58 12.85 15.91 -7.27
C THR A 58 12.22 17.31 -7.22
N ALA A 59 12.28 17.91 -6.02
CA ALA A 59 12.24 19.35 -5.68
C ALA A 59 11.08 20.24 -6.20
N THR A 60 10.20 19.77 -7.08
CA THR A 60 9.14 20.59 -7.67
C THR A 60 7.82 20.33 -6.96
N PRO A 61 7.26 21.31 -6.23
CA PRO A 61 5.99 21.12 -5.54
C PRO A 61 4.86 20.89 -6.57
N GLY A 62 4.34 19.67 -6.61
CA GLY A 62 3.24 19.27 -7.49
C GLY A 62 3.55 18.08 -8.40
N ASP A 63 4.84 17.78 -8.65
CA ASP A 63 5.27 16.87 -9.73
C ASP A 63 5.64 15.45 -9.23
N GLY A 64 4.79 14.89 -8.35
CA GLY A 64 4.98 13.52 -7.86
C GLY A 64 4.13 12.54 -8.66
N THR A 65 4.76 11.51 -9.24
CA THR A 65 4.05 10.37 -9.84
C THR A 65 3.17 9.70 -8.78
N VAL A 66 1.87 9.58 -9.06
CA VAL A 66 0.95 8.80 -8.24
C VAL A 66 0.95 7.37 -8.72
N ILE A 67 1.19 6.43 -7.81
CA ILE A 67 1.19 5.00 -8.09
C ILE A 67 -0.03 4.39 -7.38
N LEU A 68 -0.81 3.62 -8.15
CA LEU A 68 -1.91 2.82 -7.63
C LEU A 68 -1.53 1.34 -7.75
N LEU A 69 -1.51 0.64 -6.61
CA LEU A 69 -1.11 -0.76 -6.52
C LEU A 69 -2.17 -1.55 -5.74
N LEU A 70 -2.51 -2.75 -6.19
CA LEU A 70 -3.35 -3.65 -5.40
C LEU A 70 -2.52 -4.30 -4.28
N ALA A 71 -3.02 -4.27 -3.03
CA ALA A 71 -2.37 -4.88 -1.87
C ALA A 71 -2.12 -6.38 -2.06
N SER A 72 -2.99 -7.07 -2.81
CA SER A 72 -2.85 -8.48 -3.18
C SER A 72 -1.71 -8.77 -4.16
N ARG A 73 -1.09 -7.74 -4.75
CA ARG A 73 0.07 -7.86 -5.63
C ARG A 73 1.39 -7.58 -4.90
N ILE A 74 1.35 -7.20 -3.63
CA ILE A 74 2.55 -7.00 -2.82
C ILE A 74 3.10 -8.36 -2.42
N GLU A 75 4.40 -8.55 -2.66
CA GLU A 75 5.17 -9.68 -2.16
C GLU A 75 5.93 -9.32 -0.89
N SER A 76 6.46 -8.10 -0.80
CA SER A 76 7.03 -7.55 0.43
C SER A 76 6.91 -6.04 0.51
N ILE A 77 6.89 -5.53 1.75
CA ILE A 77 6.90 -4.11 2.07
C ILE A 77 7.97 -3.84 3.13
N GLN A 78 8.77 -2.79 2.94
CA GLN A 78 9.79 -2.33 3.87
C GLN A 78 9.54 -0.87 4.22
N PHE A 79 9.63 -0.55 5.51
CA PHE A 79 9.53 0.79 6.07
C PHE A 79 10.36 0.87 7.38
N PRO A 80 10.75 2.07 7.84
CA PRO A 80 11.52 2.27 9.07
C PRO A 80 10.80 1.80 10.35
#